data_AF-A0A7L2KDH0-F1
#
_entry.id   AF-A0A7L2KDH0-F1
#
_cell.length_a   1.000
_cell.length_b   1.000
_cell.length_c   1.000
_cell.angle_alpha   90.00
_cell.angle_beta   90.00
_cell.angle_gamma   90.00
#
_symmetry.space_group_name_H-M   'P 1'
#
loop_
_entity.id
_entity.type
_entity.pdbx_description
1 polymer ?
#
loop_
_entity_poly.entity_id
_entity_poly.type
_entity_poly.pdbx_seq_one_letter_code
_entity_poly.pdbx_strand_id
1 'polypeptide(L)' 'FSVALADPHGRDPALYRARCPHLQPRFWGLSGELLDVGALGRWWGLEEALRDRDINEEEFGHLPEGLRRLRSRDLRSER' A
#
# COMPACT_ATOMS: atom_id res chain seq x y z
N PHE A 1 -11.15 13.80 3.61
CA PHE A 1 -9.93 13.08 3.99
C PHE A 1 -10.35 11.81 4.71
N SER A 2 -9.67 10.69 4.46
CA SER A 2 -9.99 9.35 4.98
C SER A 2 -8.71 8.59 5.33
N VAL A 3 -8.79 7.59 6.20
CA VAL A 3 -7.67 6.74 6.61
C VAL A 3 -8.11 5.29 6.61
N ALA A 4 -7.27 4.39 6.10
CA ALA A 4 -7.44 2.94 6.17
C ALA A 4 -6.47 2.35 7.19
N LEU A 5 -6.97 1.48 8.07
CA LEU A 5 -6.20 0.85 9.15
C LEU A 5 -6.42 -0.66 9.12
N ALA A 6 -5.38 -1.42 9.42
CA ALA A 6 -5.48 -2.86 9.66
C ALA A 6 -5.81 -3.14 11.13
N ASP A 7 -6.94 -3.82 11.37
CA ASP A 7 -7.26 -4.35 12.70
C ASP A 7 -6.73 -5.80 12.80
N PRO A 8 -5.82 -6.10 13.76
CA PRO A 8 -5.27 -7.44 13.93
C PRO A 8 -6.28 -8.49 14.41
N HIS A 9 -7.46 -8.07 14.85
CA HIS A 9 -8.48 -8.91 15.47
C HIS A 9 -9.76 -9.09 14.63
N GLY A 10 -9.93 -8.29 13.57
CA GLY A 10 -11.08 -8.40 12.66
C GLY A 10 -12.40 -7.89 13.25
N ARG A 11 -13.52 -8.15 12.56
CA ARG A 11 -14.79 -7.43 12.77
C ARG A 11 -15.61 -7.84 14.01
N ASP A 12 -15.32 -8.97 14.64
CA ASP A 12 -16.03 -9.43 15.86
C ASP A 12 -15.16 -10.44 16.64
N PRO A 13 -14.15 -9.98 17.38
CA PRO A 13 -13.23 -10.88 18.02
C PRO A 13 -13.83 -11.47 19.30
N ALA A 14 -13.89 -12.80 19.38
CA ALA A 14 -14.29 -13.50 20.61
C ALA A 14 -13.22 -13.44 21.72
N LEU A 15 -11.98 -13.07 21.38
CA LEU A 15 -10.86 -13.00 22.32
C LEU A 15 -11.02 -11.83 23.30
N TYR A 16 -10.93 -12.12 24.60
CA TYR A 16 -11.01 -11.10 25.65
C TYR A 16 -9.99 -9.96 25.45
N ARG A 17 -8.76 -10.31 25.03
CA ARG A 17 -7.69 -9.34 24.75
C ARG A 17 -8.10 -8.27 23.72
N ALA A 18 -8.90 -8.65 22.73
CA ALA A 18 -9.37 -7.75 21.68
C ALA A 18 -10.58 -6.91 22.11
N ARG A 19 -11.34 -7.35 23.13
CA ARG A 19 -12.56 -6.67 23.59
C ARG A 19 -12.34 -5.78 24.81
N CYS A 20 -11.30 -6.05 25.61
CA CYS A 20 -11.07 -5.35 26.87
C CYS A 20 -10.58 -3.91 26.64
N PRO A 21 -11.35 -2.86 27.01
CA PRO A 21 -10.97 -1.46 26.77
C PRO A 21 -9.68 -1.04 27.47
N HIS A 22 -9.33 -1.70 28.57
CA HIS A 22 -8.10 -1.43 29.33
C HIS A 22 -6.85 -2.00 28.68
N LEU A 23 -7.00 -2.96 27.76
CA LEU A 23 -5.91 -3.56 26.99
C LEU A 23 -5.70 -2.88 25.63
N GLN A 24 -6.62 -2.00 25.22
CA GLN A 24 -6.55 -1.27 23.96
C GLN A 24 -5.62 -0.05 24.08
N PRO A 25 -4.98 0.38 22.97
CA PRO A 25 -4.10 1.55 22.97
C PRO A 25 -4.86 2.80 23.43
N ARG A 26 -4.28 3.54 24.38
CA ARG A 26 -4.94 4.68 25.05
C ARG A 26 -4.73 6.03 24.36
N PHE A 27 -3.98 6.08 23.25
CA PHE A 27 -3.64 7.33 22.58
C PHE A 27 -3.97 7.28 21.08
N TRP A 28 -4.55 8.37 20.57
CA TRP A 28 -5.08 8.60 19.20
C TRP A 28 -6.27 7.76 18.72
N GLY A 29 -6.73 6.74 19.46
CA GLY A 29 -7.97 6.01 19.13
C GLY A 29 -7.92 5.17 17.85
N LEU A 30 -6.74 5.04 17.24
CA LEU A 30 -6.48 4.16 16.11
C LEU A 30 -5.87 2.87 16.67
N SER A 31 -6.65 1.79 16.68
CA SER A 31 -6.24 0.48 17.21
C SER A 31 -5.46 -0.37 16.18
N GLY A 32 -5.15 0.19 15.02
CA GLY A 32 -4.64 -0.54 13.86
C GLY A 32 -3.42 0.10 13.20
N GLU A 33 -2.71 -0.70 12.42
CA GLU A 33 -1.58 -0.25 11.58
C GLU A 33 -2.10 0.58 10.40
N LEU A 34 -1.47 1.72 10.12
CA LEU A 34 -1.82 2.57 8.98
C LEU A 34 -1.57 1.84 7.66
N LEU A 35 -2.63 1.61 6.89
CA LEU A 35 -2.54 1.02 5.56
C LEU A 35 -2.46 2.08 4.47
N ASP A 36 -3.36 3.08 4.50
CA ASP A 36 -3.43 4.09 3.45
C ASP A 36 -4.13 5.37 3.93
N VAL A 37 -3.89 6.46 3.21
CA VAL A 37 -4.49 7.76 3.38
C VAL A 37 -5.21 8.18 2.10
N GLY A 38 -6.46 8.61 2.27
CA GLY A 38 -7.35 9.02 1.19
C GLY A 38 -7.61 10.52 1.18
N ALA A 39 -7.29 11.20 0.09
CA ALA A 39 -7.60 12.62 -0.11
C ALA A 39 -7.91 12.92 -1.58
N LEU A 40 -8.77 13.92 -1.82
CA LEU A 40 -9.11 14.38 -3.17
C LEU A 40 -9.65 13.26 -4.09
N GLY A 41 -10.39 12.30 -3.52
CA GLY A 41 -10.96 11.17 -4.26
C GLY A 41 -9.94 10.07 -4.62
N ARG A 42 -8.74 10.11 -4.05
CA ARG A 42 -7.65 9.15 -4.31
C ARG A 42 -7.16 8.50 -3.03
N TRP A 43 -6.68 7.28 -3.16
CA TRP A 43 -5.94 6.54 -2.13
C TRP A 43 -4.46 6.56 -2.53
N TRP A 44 -3.62 7.24 -1.76
CA TRP A 44 -2.27 7.59 -2.20
C TRP A 44 -1.32 6.39 -2.19
N GLY A 45 -1.37 5.56 -1.15
CA GLY A 45 -0.58 4.34 -1.05
C GLY A 45 -0.99 3.31 -2.11
N LEU A 46 -2.29 3.13 -2.33
CA LEU A 46 -2.80 2.25 -3.36
C LEU A 46 -2.42 2.71 -4.78
N GLU A 47 -2.50 4.01 -5.05
CA GLU A 47 -2.11 4.58 -6.36
C GLU A 47 -0.62 4.34 -6.64
N GLU A 48 0.25 4.54 -5.65
CA GLU A 48 1.68 4.27 -5.80
C GLU A 48 1.97 2.77 -5.97
N ALA A 49 1.33 1.91 -5.18
CA ALA A 49 1.52 0.46 -5.23
C ALA A 49 1.04 -0.17 -6.56
N LEU A 50 0.08 0.47 -7.24
CA LEU A 50 -0.46 -0.01 -8.51
C LEU A 50 0.21 0.61 -9.74
N ARG A 51 1.11 1.57 -9.56
CA ARG A 51 1.70 2.37 -10.64
C ARG A 51 2.39 1.54 -11.73
N ASP A 52 3.24 0.59 -11.34
CA ASP A 52 4.07 -0.23 -12.23
C ASP A 52 3.82 -1.74 -11.99
N ARG A 53 2.57 -2.09 -11.63
CA ARG A 53 2.22 -3.42 -11.11
C ARG A 53 2.32 -4.55 -12.14
N ASP A 54 2.29 -4.21 -13.41
CA ASP A 54 2.44 -5.08 -14.57
C ASP A 54 3.90 -5.33 -14.96
N ILE A 55 4.85 -4.57 -14.42
CA ILE A 55 6.28 -4.75 -14.64
C ILE A 55 6.84 -5.79 -13.67
N ASN A 56 7.51 -6.80 -14.21
CA ASN A 56 8.23 -7.82 -13.43
C ASN A 56 9.75 -7.65 -13.58
N GLU A 57 10.38 -6.91 -12.66
CA GLU A 57 11.83 -6.63 -12.70
C GLU A 57 12.71 -7.89 -12.67
N GLU A 58 12.23 -8.97 -12.04
CA GLU A 58 12.98 -10.23 -11.95
C GLU A 58 13.20 -10.86 -13.33
N GLU A 59 12.24 -10.70 -14.24
CA GLU A 59 12.34 -11.21 -15.62
C GLU A 59 13.51 -10.55 -16.36
N PHE A 60 13.78 -9.27 -16.12
CA PHE A 60 14.78 -8.50 -16.84
C PHE A 60 16.18 -8.52 -16.21
N GLY A 61 16.34 -9.12 -15.03
CA GLY A 61 17.59 -9.11 -14.26
C GLY A 61 18.80 -9.71 -15.00
N HIS A 62 18.58 -10.57 -16.00
CA HIS A 62 19.63 -11.20 -16.80
C HIS A 62 20.10 -10.35 -18.00
N LEU A 63 19.38 -9.30 -18.37
CA LEU A 63 19.72 -8.45 -19.52
C LEU A 63 20.95 -7.57 -19.22
N PRO A 64 21.69 -7.07 -20.23
CA PRO A 64 22.70 -6.02 -20.05
C PRO A 64 22.10 -4.72 -19.48
N GLU A 65 22.86 -3.93 -18.72
CA GLU A 65 22.36 -2.71 -18.06
C GLU A 65 21.64 -1.73 -18.98
N GLY A 66 22.11 -1.58 -20.23
CA GLY A 66 21.51 -0.69 -21.22
C GLY A 66 20.10 -1.10 -21.66
N LEU A 67 19.69 -2.35 -21.43
CA LEU A 67 18.37 -2.88 -21.75
C LEU A 67 17.46 -3.05 -20.53
N ARG A 68 17.97 -2.86 -19.31
CA ARG A 68 17.18 -2.98 -18.07
C ARG A 68 16.35 -1.75 -17.73
N ARG A 69 16.57 -0.63 -18.42
CA ARG A 69 15.90 0.65 -18.10
C ARG A 69 15.17 1.19 -19.32
N LEU A 70 13.87 1.42 -19.15
CA LEU A 70 13.06 2.19 -20.09
C LEU A 70 12.97 3.64 -19.61
N ARG A 71 13.14 4.59 -20.51
CA ARG A 71 12.90 6.01 -20.24
C ARG A 71 11.51 6.37 -20.73
N SER A 72 10.91 7.43 -20.21
CA SER A 72 9.59 7.87 -20.66
C SER A 72 9.50 8.17 -22.16
N ARG A 73 10.63 8.51 -22.81
CA ARG A 73 10.69 8.70 -24.27
C ARG A 73 10.60 7.39 -25.05
N ASP A 74 11.08 6.28 -24.47
CA ASP A 74 11.09 4.96 -25.11
C ASP A 74 9.67 4.33 -25.10
N LEU A 75 8.77 4.88 -24.28
CA LEU A 75 7.36 4.47 -24.17
C LEU A 75 6.43 5.22 -25.12
N ARG A 76 6.91 6.27 -25.81
CA ARG A 76 6.11 7.05 -26.76
C ARG A 76 6.35 6.55 -28.17
N SER A 77 5.28 6.17 -28.86
CA SER A 77 5.35 5.65 -30.25
C SER A 77 5.45 6.75 -31.30
N GLU A 78 5.05 7.96 -30.96
CA GLU A 78 5.21 9.15 -31.79
C GLU A 78 6.70 9.55 -31.85
N ARG A 79 7.22 9.70 -33.08
CA ARG A 79 8.58 10.16 -33.35
C ARG A 79 8.70 11.67 -33.26
#